data_AF-A0A2M9WHL4-F1
#
_entry.id   AF-A0A2M9WHL4-F1
#
_cell.length_a   1.000
_cell.length_b   1.000
_cell.length_c   1.000
_cell.angle_alpha   90.00
_cell.angle_beta   90.00
_cell.angle_gamma   90.00
#
_symmetry.space_group_name_H-M   'P 1'
#
loop_
_entity.id
_entity.type
_entity.pdbx_description
1 polymer ?
#
loop_
_entity_poly.entity_id
_entity_poly.type
_entity_poly.pdbx_seq_one_letter_code
_entity_poly.pdbx_strand_id
1 'polypeptide(L)'
;MKINNFEFAEFIQDLTSWHERNVADLQLIVDKPEASISLGNGMPSIEAGSEKARGVRIGIILALSVLGKLPFSFAEEDDGDSCDH
;
A
#
# COMPACT_ATOMS: atom_id res chain seq x y z
N MET A 1 1.32 -16.10 -11.37
CA MET A 1 2.56 -16.83 -10.99
C MET A 1 2.15 -18.00 -10.13
N LYS A 2 2.71 -19.20 -10.34
CA LYS A 2 2.39 -20.38 -9.52
C LYS A 2 3.25 -20.38 -8.26
N ILE A 3 2.62 -20.54 -7.11
CA ILE A 3 3.30 -20.61 -5.81
C ILE A 3 3.47 -22.09 -5.47
N ASN A 4 4.63 -22.66 -5.80
CA ASN A 4 4.91 -24.09 -5.57
C ASN A 4 5.77 -24.33 -4.31
N ASN A 5 6.05 -23.27 -3.55
CA ASN A 5 6.91 -23.30 -2.38
C ASN A 5 6.27 -22.45 -1.26
N PHE A 6 6.13 -23.04 -0.07
CA PHE A 6 5.55 -22.40 1.11
C PHE A 6 6.28 -21.10 1.50
N GLU A 7 7.61 -21.09 1.49
CA GLU A 7 8.39 -19.88 1.80
C GLU A 7 8.12 -18.76 0.79
N PHE A 8 7.87 -19.13 -0.47
CA PHE A 8 7.49 -18.17 -1.49
C PHE A 8 6.06 -17.63 -1.28
N ALA A 9 5.14 -18.46 -0.80
CA ALA A 9 3.79 -18.05 -0.43
C ALA A 9 3.80 -17.02 0.71
N GLU A 10 4.51 -17.31 1.78
CA GLU A 10 4.66 -16.41 2.93
C GLU A 10 5.31 -15.08 2.51
N PHE A 11 6.39 -15.13 1.72
CA PHE A 11 7.02 -13.92 1.20
C PHE A 11 6.06 -13.05 0.40
N ILE A 12 5.24 -13.65 -0.47
CA ILE A 12 4.24 -12.92 -1.25
C ILE A 12 3.16 -12.31 -0.35
N GLN A 13 2.71 -13.03 0.67
CA GLN A 13 1.72 -12.52 1.62
C GLN A 13 2.26 -11.34 2.43
N ASP A 14 3.51 -11.44 2.90
CA ASP A 14 4.19 -10.38 3.64
C ASP A 14 4.40 -9.14 2.78
N LEU A 15 4.85 -9.33 1.54
CA LEU A 15 5.01 -8.25 0.57
C LEU A 15 3.68 -7.57 0.28
N THR A 16 2.61 -8.35 0.12
CA THR A 16 1.26 -7.83 -0.15
C THR A 16 0.76 -7.00 1.02
N SER A 17 0.85 -7.56 2.23
CA SER A 17 0.45 -6.88 3.47
C SER A 17 1.27 -5.60 3.71
N TRP A 18 2.58 -5.63 3.44
CA TRP A 18 3.43 -4.44 3.54
C TRP A 18 2.98 -3.38 2.55
N HIS A 19 2.73 -3.74 1.29
CA HIS A 19 2.31 -2.79 0.28
C HIS A 19 0.96 -2.15 0.61
N GLU A 20 -0.03 -2.95 0.99
CA GLU A 20 -1.37 -2.47 1.36
C GLU A 20 -1.32 -1.47 2.52
N ARG A 21 -0.51 -1.74 3.56
CA ARG A 21 -0.31 -0.80 4.67
C ARG A 21 0.26 0.54 4.19
N ASN A 22 1.29 0.52 3.35
CA ASN A 22 1.89 1.76 2.84
C ASN A 22 0.91 2.54 1.95
N VAL A 23 0.12 1.85 1.12
CA VAL A 23 -0.92 2.48 0.30
C VAL A 23 -1.99 3.13 1.19
N ALA A 24 -2.42 2.44 2.24
CA ALA A 24 -3.40 2.97 3.19
C ALA A 24 -2.89 4.21 3.93
N ASP A 25 -1.63 4.21 4.37
CA ASP A 25 -1.01 5.37 5.04
C ASP A 25 -0.91 6.57 4.10
N LEU A 26 -0.54 6.36 2.83
CA LEU A 26 -0.51 7.41 1.83
C LEU A 26 -1.91 7.94 1.50
N GLN A 27 -2.89 7.05 1.39
CA GLN A 27 -4.29 7.41 1.16
C GLN A 27 -4.84 8.26 2.31
N LEU A 28 -4.46 7.96 3.56
CA LEU A 28 -4.86 8.76 4.73
C LEU A 28 -4.38 10.22 4.62
N ILE A 29 -3.18 10.47 4.10
CA ILE A 29 -2.64 11.83 3.90
C ILE A 29 -3.47 12.61 2.86
N VAL A 30 -3.99 11.92 1.84
CA VAL A 30 -4.86 12.50 0.81
C VAL A 30 -6.26 12.77 1.40
N ASP A 31 -6.80 11.83 2.16
CA ASP A 31 -8.14 11.89 2.73
C ASP A 31 -8.28 12.92 3.88
N LYS A 32 -7.16 13.35 4.47
CA LYS A 32 -7.09 14.31 5.58
C LYS A 32 -6.33 15.58 5.17
N PRO A 33 -6.86 16.41 4.25
CA PRO A 33 -6.17 17.60 3.75
C PRO A 33 -5.92 18.69 4.81
N GLU A 34 -6.72 18.69 5.88
CA GLU A 34 -6.63 19.63 6.99
C GLU A 34 -5.62 19.22 8.07
N ALA A 35 -5.06 18.01 7.99
CA ALA A 35 -4.04 17.55 8.93
C ALA A 35 -2.64 17.99 8.47
N SER A 36 -1.80 18.38 9.44
CA SER A 36 -0.37 18.57 9.20
C SER A 36 0.31 17.21 9.03
N ILE A 37 1.34 17.15 8.18
CA ILE A 37 2.05 15.91 7.83
C ILE A 37 3.30 15.81 8.70
N SER A 38 3.40 14.76 9.51
CA SER A 38 4.62 14.45 10.27
C SER A 38 5.53 13.53 9.45
N LEU A 39 6.81 13.87 9.35
CA LEU A 39 7.83 13.03 8.71
C LEU A 39 8.56 12.12 9.72
N GLY A 40 8.20 12.19 11.01
CA GLY A 40 8.86 11.46 12.09
C GLY A 40 10.28 11.96 12.40
N ASN A 41 10.98 11.23 13.27
CA ASN A 41 12.42 11.40 13.55
C ASN A 41 12.86 12.83 13.94
N GLY A 42 11.99 13.59 14.61
CA GLY A 42 12.29 14.97 15.05
C GLY A 42 12.33 16.00 13.92
N MET A 43 11.89 15.64 12.71
CA MET A 43 11.77 16.59 11.61
C MET A 43 10.55 17.51 11.82
N PRO A 44 10.62 18.79 11.38
CA PRO A 44 9.48 19.68 11.41
C PRO A 44 8.31 19.10 10.61
N SER A 45 7.11 19.22 11.16
CA SER A 45 5.87 18.89 10.45
C SER A 45 5.65 19.83 9.27
N ILE A 46 5.02 19.33 8.22
CA ILE A 46 4.54 20.14 7.10
C ILE A 46 3.14 20.61 7.45
N GLU A 47 2.99 21.91 7.67
CA GLU A 47 1.71 22.49 8.08
C GLU A 47 0.61 22.30 7.03
N ALA A 48 -0.60 22.01 7.51
CA ALA A 48 -1.80 21.95 6.70
C ALA A 48 -2.02 23.26 5.92
N GLY A 49 -2.62 23.16 4.74
CA GLY A 49 -2.92 24.31 3.87
C GLY A 49 -1.70 24.96 3.18
N SER A 50 -0.47 24.65 3.62
CA SER A 50 0.76 25.17 3.01
C SER A 50 0.97 24.69 1.57
N GLU A 51 1.71 25.45 0.78
CA GLU A 51 2.08 25.06 -0.60
C GLU A 51 2.85 23.74 -0.62
N LYS A 52 3.72 23.51 0.37
CA LYS A 52 4.44 22.25 0.55
C LYS A 52 3.50 21.07 0.76
N ALA A 53 2.49 21.22 1.64
CA ALA A 53 1.50 20.16 1.87
C ALA A 53 0.71 19.84 0.61
N ARG A 54 0.36 20.85 -0.20
CA ARG A 54 -0.29 20.63 -1.51
C ARG A 54 0.61 19.87 -2.47
N GLY A 55 1.87 20.26 -2.59
CA GLY A 55 2.85 19.57 -3.44
C GLY A 55 3.05 18.11 -3.05
N VAL A 56 3.17 17.83 -1.75
CA VAL A 56 3.28 16.45 -1.23
C VAL A 56 2.05 15.63 -1.59
N ARG A 57 0.84 16.17 -1.40
CA ARG A 57 -0.41 15.46 -1.75
C ARG A 57 -0.53 15.17 -3.24
N ILE A 58 -0.17 16.13 -4.10
CA ILE A 58 -0.16 15.90 -5.55
C ILE A 58 0.83 14.77 -5.89
N GLY A 59 2.03 14.80 -5.31
CA GLY A 59 3.01 13.72 -5.48
C GLY A 59 2.49 12.36 -5.03
N ILE A 60 1.79 12.30 -3.89
CA ILE A 60 1.17 11.07 -3.39
C ILE A 60 0.06 10.58 -4.33
N ILE A 61 -0.82 11.47 -4.82
CA ILE A 61 -1.87 11.11 -5.78
C ILE A 61 -1.27 10.50 -7.05
N LEU A 62 -0.19 11.10 -7.58
CA LEU A 62 0.53 10.56 -8.73
C LEU A 62 1.14 9.19 -8.41
N ALA A 63 1.80 9.05 -7.26
CA ALA A 63 2.36 7.78 -6.83
C ALA A 63 1.29 6.68 -6.71
N LEU A 64 0.16 6.97 -6.06
CA LEU A 64 -0.96 6.03 -5.91
C LEU A 64 -1.62 5.68 -7.24
N SER A 65 -1.64 6.58 -8.23
CA SER A 65 -2.18 6.27 -9.56
C SER A 65 -1.37 5.20 -10.30
N VAL A 66 -0.07 5.10 -10.02
CA VAL A 66 0.85 4.16 -10.66
C VAL A 66 1.07 2.92 -9.78
N LEU A 67 1.15 3.11 -8.46
CA LEU A 67 1.62 2.13 -7.47
C LEU A 67 0.61 1.88 -6.35
N GLY A 68 -0.64 2.31 -6.48
CA GLY A 68 -1.68 2.06 -5.48
C GLY A 68 -2.16 0.60 -5.43
N LYS A 69 -1.70 -0.23 -6.36
CA LYS A 69 -1.93 -1.67 -6.41
C LYS A 69 -0.64 -2.36 -6.81
N LEU A 70 -0.43 -3.57 -6.30
CA LEU A 70 0.70 -4.38 -6.74
C LEU A 70 0.55 -4.74 -8.23
N PRO A 71 1.61 -4.61 -9.03
CA PRO A 71 1.58 -4.88 -10.47
C PRO A 71 1.72 -6.38 -10.78
N PHE A 72 1.16 -7.24 -9.93
CA PHE A 72 1.16 -8.69 -10.14
C PHE A 72 -0.06 -9.33 -9.48
N SER A 73 -0.42 -10.51 -9.99
CA SER A 73 -1.48 -11.34 -9.42
C SER A 73 -1.00 -12.79 -9.32
N PHE A 74 -1.43 -13.48 -8.27
CA PHE A 74 -1.16 -14.89 -8.06
C PHE A 74 -2.44 -15.68 -8.25
N ALA A 75 -2.30 -16.88 -8.80
CA ALA A 75 -3.37 -17.86 -8.78
C ALA A 75 -3.04 -18.77 -7.61
N GLU A 76 -3.90 -18.78 -6.59
CA GLU A 76 -3.94 -19.88 -5.64
C GLU A 76 -4.45 -21.10 -6.42
N GLU A 77 -3.73 -22.23 -6.34
CA GLU A 77 -4.32 -23.48 -6.81
C GLU A 77 -5.46 -23.78 -5.83
N ASP A 78 -6.69 -23.60 -6.30
CA ASP A 78 -7.88 -24.15 -5.66
C ASP A 78 -7.68 -25.67 -5.70
N ASP A 79 -7.09 -26.20 -4.65
CA ASP A 79 -7.07 -27.63 -4.35
C ASP A 79 -8.52 -28.02 -4.07
N GLY A 80 -9.29 -28.14 -5.15
CA GLY A 80 -10.66 -28.62 -5.16
C GLY A 80 -10.68 -30.08 -4.74
N ASP A 81 -10.48 -30.33 -3.45
CA ASP A 81 -10.94 -31.53 -2.77
C ASP A 81 -12.33 -31.22 -2.19
N SER A 82 -13.27 -31.01 -3.10
CA SER A 82 -14.67 -31.30 -2.80
C SER A 82 -14.78 -32.81 -2.65
N CYS A 83 -14.46 -33.32 -1.45
CA CYS A 83 -14.83 -34.67 -1.07
C CYS A 83 -16.35 -34.80 -1.23
N ASP A 84 -16.72 -35.74 -2.09
CA ASP A 84 -18.05 -36.06 -2.57
C ASP A 84 -19.11 -36.30 -1.46
N HIS A 85 -20.35 -35.97 -1.85
CA HIS A 85 -21.66 -36.52 -1.53
C HIS A 85 -21.81 -37.54 -0.38
#